data_AF-A0A172Z9N2-F1
#
_entry.id   AF-A0A172Z9N2-F1
#
_cell.length_a   1.000
_cell.length_b   1.000
_cell.length_c   1.000
_cell.angle_alpha   90.00
_cell.angle_beta   90.00
_cell.angle_gamma   90.00
#
_symmetry.space_group_name_H-M   'P 1'
#
loop_
_entity.id
_entity.type
_entity.pdbx_description
1 polymer ?
#
loop_
_entity_poly.entity_id
_entity_poly.type
_entity_poly.pdbx_seq_one_letter_code
_entity_poly.pdbx_strand_id
1 'polypeptide(L)'
;MIEIQMVDGQSCPILFCDVCNERIQDASKAAVVFDNFRPDGERLKALHVHKGSIDGKACHHEAELIIQADGGTPCWQEWKRYICDLAHNVAFPASAMAAYDK
;
A
#
# COMPACT_ATOMS: atom_id res chain seq x y z
N MET A 1 -4.86 -3.22 2.86
CA MET A 1 -5.57 -2.63 4.00
C MET A 1 -4.78 -2.80 5.29
N ILE A 2 -4.83 -1.82 6.20
CA ILE A 2 -4.38 -2.00 7.60
C ILE A 2 -5.62 -1.92 8.48
N GLU A 3 -5.87 -2.96 9.26
CA GLU A 3 -6.99 -3.05 10.20
C GLU A 3 -6.49 -3.14 11.63
N ILE A 4 -7.28 -2.68 12.60
CA ILE A 4 -6.99 -2.91 14.03
C ILE A 4 -7.72 -4.17 14.47
N GLN A 5 -6.98 -5.16 14.98
CA GLN A 5 -7.54 -6.40 15.53
C GLN A 5 -7.03 -6.65 16.94
N MET A 6 -7.81 -7.38 17.75
CA MET A 6 -7.39 -7.84 19.07
C MET A 6 -6.52 -9.09 18.95
N VAL A 7 -5.28 -9.01 19.40
CA VAL A 7 -4.31 -10.12 19.46
C VAL A 7 -3.81 -10.20 20.90
N ASP A 8 -4.01 -11.34 21.55
CA ASP A 8 -3.59 -11.59 22.96
C ASP A 8 -4.04 -10.48 23.94
N GLY A 9 -5.27 -9.98 23.77
CA GLY A 9 -5.84 -8.92 24.61
C GLY A 9 -5.36 -7.51 24.29
N GLN A 10 -4.58 -7.30 23.22
CA GLN A 10 -4.09 -5.99 22.80
C GLN A 10 -4.60 -5.63 21.40
N SER A 11 -4.92 -4.36 21.18
CA SER A 11 -5.28 -3.85 19.85
C SER A 11 -4.03 -3.61 19.02
N CYS A 12 -3.90 -4.34 17.91
CA CYS A 12 -2.71 -4.34 17.05
C CYS A 12 -3.10 -4.03 15.60
N PRO A 13 -2.30 -3.23 14.87
CA PRO A 13 -2.48 -3.06 13.43
C PRO A 13 -2.04 -4.33 12.69
N ILE A 14 -2.90 -4.83 11.82
CA ILE A 14 -2.70 -6.04 11.03
C ILE A 14 -2.86 -5.71 9.54
N LEU A 15 -1.93 -6.21 8.73
CA LEU A 15 -1.91 -6.01 7.28
C LEU A 15 -2.73 -7.08 6.56
N PHE A 16 -3.64 -6.64 5.69
CA PHE A 16 -4.50 -7.47 4.85
C PHE A 16 -4.30 -7.14 3.38
N CYS A 17 -4.44 -8.16 2.53
CA CYS A 17 -4.40 -8.01 1.09
C CYS A 17 -5.73 -7.46 0.56
N ASP A 18 -5.70 -6.32 -0.15
CA ASP A 18 -6.88 -5.67 -0.75
C ASP A 18 -7.50 -6.46 -1.91
N VAL A 19 -6.87 -7.57 -2.32
CA VAL A 19 -7.32 -8.42 -3.45
C VAL A 19 -8.00 -9.69 -2.94
N CYS A 20 -7.29 -10.52 -2.17
CA CYS A 20 -7.88 -11.77 -1.64
C CYS A 20 -8.56 -11.60 -0.28
N ASN A 21 -8.44 -10.43 0.36
CA ASN A 21 -8.94 -10.13 1.72
C ASN A 21 -8.32 -10.99 2.84
N GLU A 22 -7.27 -11.76 2.55
CA GLU A 22 -6.56 -12.55 3.55
C GLU A 22 -5.48 -11.74 4.24
N ARG A 23 -5.15 -12.14 5.48
CA ARG A 23 -4.07 -11.54 6.26
C ARG A 23 -2.73 -11.82 5.59
N ILE A 24 -1.92 -10.78 5.43
CA ILE A 24 -0.52 -10.92 5.07
C ILE A 24 0.26 -11.26 6.35
N GLN A 25 0.55 -12.56 6.56
CA GLN A 25 1.21 -13.03 7.79
C GLN A 25 2.68 -12.58 7.89
N ASP A 26 3.35 -12.44 6.76
CA ASP A 26 4.73 -11.98 6.65
C ASP A 26 4.76 -10.68 5.84
N ALA A 27 4.96 -9.55 6.51
CA ALA A 27 4.97 -8.23 5.88
C ALA A 27 6.09 -8.08 4.83
N SER A 28 7.14 -8.93 4.83
CA SER A 28 8.16 -8.92 3.78
C SER A 28 7.63 -9.40 2.42
N LYS A 29 6.51 -10.14 2.44
CA LYS A 29 5.75 -10.59 1.27
C LYS A 29 4.64 -9.61 0.89
N ALA A 30 4.67 -8.37 1.37
CA ALA A 30 3.73 -7.34 0.97
C ALA A 30 4.33 -6.37 -0.06
N ALA A 31 3.47 -5.86 -0.93
CA ALA A 31 3.73 -4.75 -1.84
C ALA A 31 2.56 -3.76 -1.80
N VAL A 32 2.80 -2.55 -2.28
CA VAL A 32 1.76 -1.56 -2.53
C VAL A 32 1.73 -1.26 -4.02
N VAL A 33 0.56 -1.42 -4.64
CA VAL A 33 0.29 -1.09 -6.05
C VAL A 33 -0.57 0.17 -6.08
N PHE A 34 -0.21 1.15 -6.91
CA PHE A 34 -0.84 2.46 -6.98
C PHE A 34 -0.74 3.04 -8.41
N ASP A 35 -1.51 4.08 -8.71
CA ASP A 35 -1.45 4.78 -10.00
C ASP A 35 -0.20 5.70 -10.07
N ASN A 36 0.59 5.62 -11.13
CA ASN A 36 1.89 6.28 -11.25
C ASN A 36 1.81 7.76 -11.66
N PHE A 37 0.73 8.18 -12.32
CA PHE A 37 0.67 9.49 -12.98
C PHE A 37 -0.67 10.20 -12.73
N ARG A 38 -0.67 11.19 -11.83
CA ARG A 38 -1.77 12.16 -11.68
C ARG A 38 -1.23 13.54 -11.30
N PRO A 39 -2.00 14.62 -11.54
CA PRO A 39 -1.65 15.97 -11.12
C PRO A 39 -1.36 16.07 -9.62
N ASP A 40 -0.49 17.00 -9.23
CA ASP A 40 -0.16 17.26 -7.82
C ASP A 40 -1.43 17.56 -7.00
N GLY A 41 -1.49 16.99 -5.80
CA GLY A 41 -2.61 17.16 -4.86
C GLY A 41 -3.78 16.19 -5.05
N GLU A 42 -3.80 15.33 -6.07
CA GLU A 42 -4.81 14.27 -6.18
C GLU A 42 -4.53 13.11 -5.22
N ARG A 43 -5.59 12.65 -4.54
CA ARG A 43 -5.52 11.46 -3.68
C ARG A 43 -5.62 10.20 -4.53
N LEU A 44 -4.64 9.32 -4.38
CA LEU A 44 -4.60 8.06 -5.12
C LEU A 44 -5.04 6.88 -4.27
N LYS A 45 -5.66 5.91 -4.94
CA LYS A 45 -5.93 4.60 -4.37
C LYS A 45 -4.61 3.83 -4.33
N ALA A 46 -4.30 3.26 -3.17
CA ALA A 46 -3.19 2.36 -2.98
C ALA A 46 -3.73 1.00 -2.51
N LEU A 47 -3.31 -0.07 -3.18
CA LEU A 47 -3.69 -1.44 -2.88
C LEU A 47 -2.50 -2.14 -2.22
N HIS A 48 -2.67 -2.58 -0.99
CA HIS A 48 -1.72 -3.42 -0.28
C HIS A 48 -1.99 -4.87 -0.66
N VAL A 49 -0.99 -5.57 -1.16
CA VAL A 49 -1.17 -6.91 -1.73
C VAL A 49 -0.04 -7.85 -1.37
N HIS A 50 -0.32 -9.14 -1.48
CA HIS A 50 0.73 -10.15 -1.51
C HIS A 50 1.65 -9.92 -2.72
N LYS A 51 2.96 -9.84 -2.46
CA LYS A 51 4.01 -9.80 -3.48
C LYS A 51 4.44 -11.23 -3.80
N GLY A 52 4.54 -11.54 -5.10
CA GLY A 52 4.80 -12.90 -5.59
C GLY A 52 3.53 -13.75 -5.69
N SER A 53 3.71 -15.02 -6.07
CA SER A 53 2.62 -16.00 -6.13
C SER A 53 2.49 -16.70 -4.78
N ILE A 54 1.29 -16.63 -4.18
CA ILE A 54 0.94 -17.40 -2.98
C ILE A 54 -0.19 -18.34 -3.38
N ASP A 55 0.02 -19.65 -3.21
CA ASP A 55 -0.95 -20.69 -3.56
C ASP A 55 -1.48 -20.61 -5.01
N GLY A 56 -0.61 -20.19 -5.94
CA GLY A 56 -0.96 -20.03 -7.36
C GLY A 56 -1.72 -18.75 -7.69
N LYS A 57 -2.04 -17.91 -6.70
CA LYS A 57 -2.64 -16.58 -6.90
C LYS A 57 -1.58 -15.50 -6.91
N ALA A 58 -1.63 -14.64 -7.92
CA ALA A 58 -0.73 -13.49 -8.05
C ALA A 58 -1.48 -12.19 -7.73
N CYS A 59 -1.78 -11.95 -6.44
CA CYS A 59 -2.54 -10.76 -6.01
C CYS A 59 -1.93 -9.44 -6.51
N HIS A 60 -0.60 -9.38 -6.64
CA HIS A 60 0.08 -8.25 -7.26
C HIS A 60 -0.41 -7.96 -8.69
N HIS A 61 -0.46 -9.00 -9.52
CA HIS A 61 -0.91 -8.87 -10.91
C HIS A 61 -2.39 -8.47 -10.99
N GLU A 62 -3.23 -9.07 -10.15
CA GLU A 62 -4.65 -8.69 -10.06
C GLU A 62 -4.83 -7.23 -9.65
N ALA A 63 -4.00 -6.70 -8.73
CA ALA A 63 -4.03 -5.29 -8.37
C ALA A 63 -3.58 -4.37 -9.52
N GLU A 64 -2.59 -4.76 -10.33
CA GLU A 64 -2.23 -4.00 -11.53
C GLU A 64 -3.40 -3.92 -12.51
N LEU A 65 -4.11 -5.05 -12.73
CA LEU A 65 -5.30 -5.09 -13.59
C LEU A 65 -6.43 -4.20 -13.04
N ILE A 66 -6.62 -4.14 -11.72
CA ILE A 66 -7.59 -3.23 -11.09
C ILE A 66 -7.25 -1.77 -11.41
N ILE A 67 -5.98 -1.36 -11.25
CA ILE A 67 -5.56 0.02 -11.57
C ILE A 67 -5.74 0.33 -13.06
N GLN A 68 -5.40 -0.62 -13.94
CA GLN A 68 -5.58 -0.46 -15.39
C GLN A 68 -7.06 -0.35 -15.80
N ALA A 69 -7.93 -1.14 -15.18
CA ALA A 69 -9.37 -1.10 -15.43
C ALA A 69 -9.99 0.25 -15.04
N ASP A 70 -9.43 0.91 -14.02
CA ASP A 70 -9.80 2.28 -13.60
C ASP A 70 -9.15 3.38 -14.48
N GLY A 71 -8.45 3.00 -15.56
CA GLY A 71 -7.78 3.90 -16.49
C GLY A 71 -6.44 4.47 -15.99
N GLY A 72 -5.90 3.93 -14.90
CA GLY A 72 -4.60 4.31 -14.34
C GLY A 72 -3.42 3.58 -14.97
N THR A 73 -2.21 4.05 -14.68
CA THR A 73 -0.96 3.37 -15.04
C THR A 73 -0.37 2.75 -13.77
N PRO A 74 -0.41 1.42 -13.61
CA PRO A 74 0.05 0.79 -12.38
C PRO A 74 1.55 0.98 -12.18
N CYS A 75 1.92 1.29 -10.95
CA CYS A 75 3.28 1.22 -10.41
C CYS A 75 3.20 0.52 -9.06
N TRP A 76 4.35 0.06 -8.56
CA TRP A 76 4.39 -0.65 -7.29
C TRP A 76 5.71 -0.43 -6.56
N GLN A 77 5.67 -0.69 -5.26
CA GLN A 77 6.86 -0.76 -4.43
C GLN A 77 6.69 -1.79 -3.31
N GLU A 78 7.80 -2.29 -2.78
CA GLU A 78 7.77 -3.13 -1.59
C GLU A 78 7.17 -2.39 -0.38
N TRP A 79 6.34 -3.07 0.41
CA TRP A 79 5.65 -2.44 1.53
C TRP A 79 6.61 -1.86 2.57
N LYS A 80 7.75 -2.52 2.82
CA LYS A 80 8.81 -1.99 3.70
C LYS A 80 9.28 -0.61 3.24
N ARG A 81 9.52 -0.45 1.93
CA ARG A 81 10.00 0.81 1.37
C ARG A 81 8.95 1.90 1.51
N TYR A 82 7.70 1.57 1.18
CA TYR A 82 6.55 2.46 1.34
C TYR A 82 6.41 3.01 2.77
N ILE A 83 6.51 2.14 3.78
CA ILE A 83 6.43 2.56 5.19
C ILE A 83 7.66 3.37 5.62
N CYS A 84 8.86 3.03 5.14
CA CYS A 84 10.05 3.85 5.41
C CYS A 84 9.90 5.27 4.84
N ASP A 85 9.41 5.40 3.60
CA ASP A 85 9.19 6.70 2.96
C ASP A 85 8.07 7.48 3.68
N LEU A 86 7.00 6.81 4.12
CA LEU A 86 5.95 7.43 4.94
C LEU A 86 6.49 7.90 6.30
N ALA A 87 7.25 7.05 7.00
CA ALA A 87 7.84 7.39 8.30
C ALA A 87 8.85 8.54 8.18
N HIS A 88 9.59 8.61 7.07
CA HIS A 88 10.45 9.74 6.77
C HIS A 88 9.63 11.04 6.73
N ASN A 89 8.47 11.02 6.07
CA ASN A 89 7.56 12.17 5.98
C ASN A 89 6.98 12.60 7.33
N VAL A 90 6.78 11.67 8.28
CA VAL A 90 6.28 12.00 9.64
C VAL A 90 7.23 12.94 10.39
N ALA A 91 8.53 12.87 10.12
CA ALA A 91 9.53 13.72 10.75
C ALA A 91 9.65 15.12 10.10
N PHE A 92 8.90 15.40 9.02
CA PHE A 92 8.89 16.73 8.41
C PHE A 92 7.96 17.67 9.18
N PRO A 93 8.41 18.88 9.55
CA PRO A 93 7.51 19.90 10.06
C PRO A 93 6.44 20.21 9.00
N ALA A 94 5.20 20.47 9.42
CA ALA A 94 4.07 20.74 8.51
C ALA A 94 4.38 21.86 7.49
N SER A 95 5.25 22.81 7.82
CA SER A 95 5.72 23.87 6.92
C SER A 95 6.57 23.36 5.75
N ALA A 96 7.31 22.27 5.93
CA ALA A 96 8.11 21.63 4.88
C ALA A 96 7.24 20.77 3.95
N MET A 97 6.20 20.12 4.49
CA MET A 97 5.22 19.40 3.67
C MET A 97 4.44 20.35 2.75
N ALA A 98 4.01 21.52 3.25
CA ALA A 98 3.27 22.51 2.45
C ALA A 98 4.07 23.12 1.27
N ALA A 99 5.39 22.95 1.25
CA ALA A 99 6.25 23.33 0.13
C ALA A 99 6.47 22.18 -0.88
N TYR A 100 6.25 20.93 -0.46
CA TYR A 100 6.31 19.74 -1.32
C TYR A 100 5.02 19.58 -2.16
N ASP A 101 3.89 20.10 -1.64
CA ASP A 101 2.58 20.12 -2.32
C ASP A 101 2.41 21.29 -3.32
N LYS A 102 3.47 22.08 -3.59
CA LYS A 102 3.46 23.23 -4.52
C LYS A 102 4.35 22.98 -5.72
#